data_AF-A0A2G0E6J8-F1
#
_entry.id   AF-A0A2G0E6J8-F1
#
_cell.length_a   1.000
_cell.length_b   1.000
_cell.length_c   1.000
_cell.angle_alpha   90.00
_cell.angle_beta   90.00
_cell.angle_gamma   90.00
#
_symmetry.space_group_name_H-M   'P 1'
#
loop_
_entity.id
_entity.type
_entity.pdbx_description
1 polymer ?
#
loop_
_entity_poly.entity_id
_entity_poly.type
_entity_poly.pdbx_seq_one_letter_code
_entity_poly.pdbx_strand_id
1 'polypeptide(L)'
;MKKVIVDADFWEVFPEATIEILSVSGIDNHVTEENEETYHQLLNSAAKEARNYLTEETFSQNEVIAQWRQAFTTFKTKKGARSSIEALLKR
;
A
#
# COMPACT_ATOMS: atom_id res chain seq x y z
N MET A 1 -6.15 19.21 12.77
CA MET A 1 -5.54 18.43 11.67
C MET A 1 -4.14 18.99 11.42
N LYS A 2 -3.10 18.15 11.36
CA LYS A 2 -1.74 18.64 11.06
C LYS A 2 -1.67 19.10 9.60
N LYS A 3 -0.79 20.05 9.32
CA LYS A 3 -0.53 20.50 7.95
C LYS A 3 0.11 19.36 7.17
N VAL A 4 -0.46 19.04 6.00
CA VAL A 4 0.16 18.13 5.03
C VAL A 4 0.98 18.99 4.06
N ILE A 5 2.24 18.63 3.87
CA ILE A 5 3.17 19.33 2.99
C ILE A 5 3.74 18.28 2.05
N VAL A 6 3.62 18.54 0.76
CA VAL A 6 4.14 17.68 -0.31
C VAL A 6 5.37 18.39 -0.88
N ASP A 7 6.46 17.65 -1.03
CA ASP A 7 7.70 18.19 -1.59
C ASP A 7 7.50 18.64 -3.05
N ALA A 8 8.17 19.71 -3.47
CA ALA A 8 8.09 20.19 -4.85
C ALA A 8 8.63 19.13 -5.83
N ASP A 9 9.70 18.42 -5.44
CA ASP A 9 10.32 17.35 -6.23
C ASP A 9 9.31 16.23 -6.59
N PHE A 10 8.27 16.02 -5.77
CA PHE A 10 7.22 15.02 -6.08
C PHE A 10 6.44 15.42 -7.34
N TRP A 11 6.06 16.69 -7.47
CA TRP A 11 5.26 17.18 -8.59
C TRP A 11 6.07 17.26 -9.89
N GLU A 12 7.40 17.40 -9.81
CA GLU A 12 8.28 17.27 -10.98
C GLU A 12 8.21 15.86 -11.58
N VAL A 13 8.06 14.85 -10.72
CA VAL A 13 8.01 13.44 -11.12
C VAL A 13 6.58 13.02 -11.50
N PHE A 14 5.55 13.52 -10.80
CA PHE A 14 4.15 13.19 -11.03
C PHE A 14 3.29 14.46 -11.19
N PRO A 15 3.40 15.16 -12.32
CA PRO A 15 2.71 16.45 -12.53
C PRO A 15 1.18 16.35 -12.52
N GLU A 16 0.65 15.19 -12.91
CA GLU A 16 -0.79 14.93 -12.98
C GLU A 16 -1.33 14.19 -11.74
N ALA A 17 -0.54 14.07 -10.67
CA ALA A 17 -0.97 13.37 -9.46
C ALA A 17 -2.13 14.09 -8.75
N THR A 18 -3.03 13.32 -8.15
CA THR A 18 -4.06 13.82 -7.24
C THR A 18 -3.81 13.23 -5.86
N ILE A 19 -3.79 14.06 -4.82
CA ILE A 19 -3.59 13.63 -3.44
C ILE A 19 -4.88 13.85 -2.67
N GLU A 20 -5.52 12.75 -2.30
CA GLU A 20 -6.73 12.73 -1.47
C GLU A 20 -6.36 12.34 -0.03
N ILE A 21 -6.89 13.07 0.95
CA ILE A 21 -6.52 12.88 2.36
C ILE A 21 -7.79 12.67 3.18
N LEU A 22 -7.90 11.49 3.78
CA LEU A 22 -8.93 11.15 4.74
C LEU A 22 -8.31 11.06 6.14
N SER A 23 -8.90 11.79 7.10
CA SER A 23 -8.53 11.68 8.52
C SER A 23 -9.68 11.05 9.27
N VAL A 24 -9.44 9.89 9.88
CA VAL A 24 -10.40 9.20 10.74
C VAL A 24 -9.88 9.23 12.17
N SER A 25 -10.74 9.55 13.14
CA SER A 25 -10.39 9.65 14.55
C SER A 25 -11.36 8.85 15.42
N GLY A 26 -10.88 8.34 16.55
CA GLY A 26 -11.70 7.54 17.46
C GLY A 26 -11.97 6.12 16.96
N ILE A 27 -11.11 5.58 16.09
CA ILE A 27 -11.16 4.15 15.74
C ILE A 27 -10.76 3.34 16.97
N ASP A 28 -11.63 2.46 17.40
CA ASP A 28 -11.32 1.39 18.34
C ASP A 28 -11.13 0.08 17.56
N ASN A 29 -9.92 -0.47 17.64
CA ASN A 29 -9.54 -1.71 16.96
C ASN A 29 -9.24 -2.85 17.95
N HIS A 30 -9.67 -2.72 19.21
CA HIS A 30 -9.53 -3.83 20.16
C HIS A 30 -10.45 -4.99 19.75
N VAL A 31 -9.87 -6.18 19.79
CA VAL A 31 -10.62 -7.42 19.61
C VAL A 31 -11.34 -7.74 20.91
N THR A 32 -12.64 -7.99 20.82
CA THR A 32 -13.48 -8.53 21.89
C THR A 32 -13.85 -9.96 21.52
N GLU A 33 -14.17 -10.79 22.51
CA GLU A 33 -14.61 -12.17 22.25
C GLU A 33 -15.81 -12.24 21.29
N GLU A 34 -16.69 -11.23 21.32
CA GLU A 34 -17.85 -11.12 20.44
C GLU A 34 -17.48 -10.81 18.98
N ASN A 35 -16.43 -10.01 18.74
CA ASN A 35 -16.05 -9.57 17.39
C ASN A 35 -14.96 -10.43 16.75
N GLU A 36 -14.24 -11.24 17.54
CA GLU A 36 -13.08 -12.03 17.10
C GLU A 36 -13.43 -12.95 15.92
N GLU A 37 -14.50 -13.75 16.06
CA GLU A 37 -14.91 -14.66 14.98
C GLU A 37 -15.28 -13.89 13.70
N THR A 38 -16.02 -12.80 13.83
CA THR A 38 -16.42 -11.97 12.69
C THR A 38 -15.21 -11.38 11.99
N TYR A 39 -14.23 -10.88 12.74
CA TYR A 39 -12.99 -10.33 12.16
C TYR A 39 -12.18 -11.40 11.46
N HIS A 40 -12.06 -12.60 12.02
CA HIS A 40 -11.41 -13.72 11.36
C HIS A 40 -12.11 -14.10 10.04
N GLN A 41 -13.44 -14.14 10.03
CA GLN A 41 -14.21 -14.42 8.81
C GLN A 41 -14.00 -13.32 7.75
N LEU A 42 -14.03 -12.05 8.14
CA LEU A 42 -13.77 -10.92 7.24
C LEU A 42 -12.35 -10.97 6.64
N LEU A 43 -11.34 -11.21 7.48
CA LEU A 43 -9.95 -11.34 7.03
C LEU A 43 -9.77 -12.53 6.08
N ASN A 44 -10.39 -13.67 6.38
CA ASN A 44 -10.32 -14.85 5.52
C ASN A 44 -10.99 -14.62 4.16
N SER A 45 -12.14 -13.93 4.15
CA SER A 45 -12.83 -13.57 2.92
C SER A 45 -12.01 -12.58 2.10
N ALA A 46 -11.49 -11.53 2.73
CA ALA A 46 -10.61 -10.55 2.08
C ALA A 46 -9.34 -11.22 1.52
N ALA A 47 -8.72 -12.14 2.25
CA ALA A 47 -7.54 -12.88 1.78
C ALA A 47 -7.85 -13.78 0.57
N LYS A 48 -9.07 -14.35 0.49
CA LYS A 48 -9.52 -15.11 -0.69
C LYS A 48 -9.76 -14.19 -1.87
N GLU A 49 -10.46 -13.07 -1.67
CA GLU A 49 -10.74 -12.07 -2.72
C GLU A 49 -9.46 -11.45 -3.27
N ALA A 50 -8.47 -11.18 -2.40
CA ALA A 50 -7.18 -10.64 -2.79
C ALA A 50 -6.45 -11.48 -3.85
N ARG A 51 -6.70 -12.81 -3.90
CA ARG A 51 -6.11 -13.70 -4.91
C ARG A 51 -6.54 -13.36 -6.33
N ASN A 52 -7.70 -12.73 -6.52
CA ASN A 52 -8.16 -12.29 -7.85
C ASN A 52 -7.23 -11.23 -8.46
N TYR A 53 -6.42 -10.57 -7.62
CA TYR A 53 -5.44 -9.57 -8.04
C TYR A 53 -4.02 -10.12 -8.17
N LEU A 54 -3.81 -11.41 -7.83
CA LEU A 54 -2.54 -12.12 -7.98
C LEU A 54 -2.57 -12.96 -9.26
N THR A 55 -2.58 -12.28 -10.41
CA THR A 55 -2.69 -12.88 -11.74
C THR A 55 -1.38 -13.47 -12.24
N GLU A 56 -0.25 -13.03 -11.70
CA GLU A 56 1.08 -13.48 -12.10
C GLU A 56 1.70 -14.43 -11.07
N GLU A 57 2.38 -15.47 -11.56
CA GLU A 57 3.13 -16.43 -10.72
C GLU A 57 4.21 -15.72 -9.89
N THR A 58 4.92 -14.79 -10.52
CA THR A 58 5.90 -13.95 -9.82
C THR A 58 5.19 -12.72 -9.26
N PHE A 59 5.11 -12.61 -7.92
CA PHE A 59 4.41 -11.51 -7.24
C PHE A 59 4.78 -10.13 -7.79
N SER A 60 6.07 -9.93 -8.09
CA SER A 60 6.59 -8.64 -8.54
C SER A 60 6.15 -8.20 -9.94
N GLN A 61 5.58 -9.13 -10.72
CA GLN A 61 5.10 -8.90 -12.08
C GLN A 61 3.60 -8.58 -12.12
N ASN A 62 2.86 -8.78 -11.01
CA ASN A 62 1.47 -8.36 -10.94
C ASN A 62 1.37 -6.87 -11.30
N GLU A 63 0.46 -6.53 -12.20
CA GLU A 63 0.43 -5.23 -12.88
C GLU A 63 0.52 -4.05 -11.91
N VAL A 64 -0.34 -4.04 -10.88
CA VAL A 64 -0.36 -3.00 -9.85
C VAL A 64 1.00 -2.93 -9.15
N ILE A 65 1.56 -4.06 -8.74
CA ILE A 65 2.86 -4.13 -8.07
C ILE A 65 3.98 -3.59 -8.98
N ALA A 66 3.98 -3.97 -10.25
CA ALA A 66 4.95 -3.51 -11.24
C ALA A 66 4.87 -1.99 -11.44
N GLN A 67 3.67 -1.42 -11.54
CA GLN A 67 3.45 0.03 -11.66
C GLN A 67 4.04 0.79 -10.47
N TRP A 68 3.76 0.34 -9.23
CA TRP A 68 4.31 0.97 -8.03
C TRP A 68 5.85 0.83 -7.95
N ARG A 69 6.41 -0.31 -8.37
CA ARG A 69 7.86 -0.49 -8.43
C ARG A 69 8.48 0.46 -9.44
N GLN A 70 7.90 0.57 -10.64
CA GLN A 70 8.39 1.47 -11.68
C GLN A 70 8.33 2.93 -11.22
N ALA A 71 7.22 3.35 -10.61
CA ALA A 71 7.08 4.68 -10.01
C ALA A 71 8.12 4.93 -8.91
N PHE A 72 8.46 3.94 -8.08
CA PHE A 72 9.51 4.11 -7.09
C PHE A 72 10.89 4.40 -7.69
N THR A 73 11.19 3.84 -8.88
CA THR A 73 12.49 4.07 -9.55
C THR A 73 12.71 5.49 -10.06
N THR A 74 11.65 6.30 -10.21
CA THR A 74 11.77 7.68 -10.69
C THR A 74 12.19 8.65 -9.58
N PHE A 75 12.05 8.25 -8.32
CA PHE A 75 12.54 9.03 -7.19
C PHE A 75 14.06 8.93 -7.05
N LYS A 76 14.70 10.03 -6.64
CA LYS A 76 16.11 10.03 -6.24
C LYS A 76 16.29 9.19 -4.98
N THR A 77 16.80 7.97 -5.13
CA THR A 77 17.07 7.07 -4.00
C THR A 77 18.56 6.98 -3.70
N LYS A 78 18.93 6.81 -2.43
CA LYS A 78 20.30 6.43 -2.07
C LYS A 78 20.56 5.01 -2.58
N LYS A 79 21.77 4.75 -3.10
CA LYS A 79 22.18 3.42 -3.58
C LYS A 79 21.89 2.36 -2.50
N GLY A 80 21.04 1.38 -2.83
CA GLY A 80 20.66 0.29 -1.93
C GLY A 80 19.39 0.50 -1.09
N ALA A 81 18.75 1.68 -1.17
CA ALA A 81 17.43 1.88 -0.59
C ALA A 81 16.37 1.08 -1.37
N ARG A 82 15.56 0.28 -0.67
CA ARG A 82 14.50 -0.54 -1.24
C ARG A 82 13.14 0.08 -0.97
N SER A 83 12.20 -0.12 -1.88
CA SER A 83 10.79 0.21 -1.60
C SER A 83 10.20 -0.78 -0.59
N SER A 84 9.12 -0.36 0.10
CA SER A 84 8.38 -1.24 1.01
C SER A 84 7.83 -2.49 0.30
N ILE A 85 7.46 -2.36 -0.98
CA ILE A 85 7.03 -3.48 -1.83
C ILE A 85 8.19 -4.46 -2.07
N GLU A 86 9.41 -3.97 -2.28
CA GLU A 86 10.59 -4.83 -2.43
C GLU A 86 10.99 -5.54 -1.13
N ALA A 87 10.67 -4.96 0.03
CA ALA A 87 10.83 -5.64 1.31
C ALA A 87 9.79 -6.76 1.51
N LEU A 88 8.55 -6.56 1.02
CA LEU A 88 7.50 -7.58 1.05
C LEU A 88 7.80 -8.77 0.14
N LEU A 89 8.42 -8.52 -1.03
CA LEU A 89 8.80 -9.54 -2.01
C LEU A 89 9.79 -10.61 -1.53
N LYS A 90 10.45 -10.41 -0.39
CA LYS A 90 11.48 -11.32 0.15
C LYS A 90 11.03 -12.13 1.38
N ARG A 91 9.78 -11.97 1.81
CA ARG A 91 9.19 -12.75 2.91
C ARG A 91 8.40 -13.91 2.34
#